data_AF-A0A7V9PIH0-F1
#
_entry.id   AF-A0A7V9PIH0-F1
#
_cell.length_a   1.000
_cell.length_b   1.000
_cell.length_c   1.000
_cell.angle_alpha   90.00
_cell.angle_beta   90.00
_cell.angle_gamma   90.00
#
_symmetry.space_group_name_H-M   'P 1'
#
loop_
_entity.id
_entity.type
_entity.pdbx_description
1 polymer ?
#
loop_
_entity_poly.entity_id
_entity_poly.type
_entity_poly.pdbx_seq_one_letter_code
_entity_poly.pdbx_strand_id
1 'polypeptide(L)'
;GSIVFVDAASGLSRVSGDGGPTTVLRPPTPSHRDDPATLSPLPGGHAVLFTGCPGNCASGSAVYAYDIKAQTTRLLIPNATGGWYASSGYLLYTSREGGLFAAAFDPTRLVLTSGAIPVTERIAPNGFVLSASGTALYTVGTLDLRNSSLEWVTREGTPTSLAPDWKGAFEYPALSPDGSSIAVSVRDALTQLWVRRADGSRLRISSGDRGSWRPSWAPDGRTIAFATTGGASTEAGTNDVYVSPADGSTPPRRFVDIQVGIWEAEFSRDGEWLVVRSDDQSSFGVIHARRLQGDTTLTRIYSDSSFNTQIALAPDSRWLAFTSDHSGRSEVYVASFPDMQVRFPVSQGGGTEPRWAHSGRELFFKSRGKLMSLPVAPGAGFAPGNARALFSVTPYANAVNRPQYDVSPDDRRFVMIRIPEDAARQEIVLVENFLADLAQKVRR
;
A
#
# COMPACT_ATOMS: atom_id res chain seq x y z
N GLY A 1 1.98 27.42 -24.65
CA GLY A 1 1.35 27.10 -23.35
C GLY A 1 2.36 26.45 -22.42
N SER A 2 2.00 25.98 -21.23
CA SER A 2 2.90 25.17 -20.40
C SER A 2 2.19 23.92 -19.91
N ILE A 3 2.94 22.83 -19.82
CA ILE A 3 2.47 21.55 -19.29
C ILE A 3 3.15 21.36 -17.94
N VAL A 4 2.34 21.10 -16.91
CA VAL A 4 2.81 20.69 -15.59
C VAL A 4 2.50 19.21 -15.45
N PHE A 5 3.49 18.43 -15.08
CA PHE A 5 3.41 16.98 -14.99
C PHE A 5 4.27 16.49 -13.84
N VAL A 6 4.17 15.20 -13.51
CA VAL A 6 5.10 14.58 -12.57
C VAL A 6 6.08 13.72 -13.33
N ASP A 7 7.36 13.95 -13.07
CA ASP A 7 8.46 13.16 -13.56
C ASP A 7 8.93 12.21 -12.45
N ALA A 8 9.10 10.93 -12.75
CA ALA A 8 9.48 9.93 -11.73
C ALA A 8 10.87 10.18 -11.10
N ALA A 9 11.76 10.91 -11.79
CA ALA A 9 13.11 11.19 -11.31
C ALA A 9 13.22 12.56 -10.62
N SER A 10 12.54 13.57 -11.15
CA SER A 10 12.65 14.96 -10.68
C SER A 10 11.40 15.52 -10.01
N GLY A 11 10.32 14.75 -9.97
CA GLY A 11 9.06 15.13 -9.36
C GLY A 11 8.25 16.14 -10.16
N LEU A 12 7.53 17.02 -9.46
CA LEU A 12 6.67 18.02 -10.10
C LEU A 12 7.51 18.89 -11.06
N SER A 13 7.13 18.89 -12.33
CA SER A 13 7.95 19.43 -13.41
C SER A 13 7.11 20.23 -14.39
N ARG A 14 7.76 21.16 -15.11
CA ARG A 14 7.13 22.01 -16.11
C ARG A 14 7.92 22.00 -17.41
N VAL A 15 7.21 21.93 -18.53
CA VAL A 15 7.76 22.11 -19.87
C VAL A 15 6.89 23.09 -20.67
N SER A 16 7.48 23.72 -21.69
CA SER A 16 6.67 24.47 -22.67
C SER A 16 5.77 23.50 -23.45
N GLY A 17 4.58 23.96 -23.83
CA GLY A 17 3.67 23.19 -24.69
C GLY A 17 4.25 22.94 -26.09
N ASP A 18 5.23 23.74 -26.50
CA ASP A 18 5.95 23.57 -27.77
C ASP A 18 7.19 22.67 -27.62
N GLY A 19 7.38 22.05 -26.44
CA GLY A 19 8.56 21.26 -26.08
C GLY A 19 9.74 22.11 -25.60
N GLY A 20 10.84 21.45 -25.24
CA GLY A 20 12.06 22.10 -24.75
C GLY A 20 12.52 21.56 -23.39
N PRO A 21 13.47 22.24 -22.72
CA PRO A 21 14.02 21.77 -21.46
C PRO A 21 12.96 21.78 -20.36
N THR A 22 12.97 20.74 -19.53
CA THR A 22 12.13 20.61 -18.35
C THR A 22 12.70 21.44 -17.20
N THR A 23 11.83 22.18 -16.52
CA THR A 23 12.15 22.89 -15.28
C THR A 23 11.47 22.20 -14.11
N VAL A 24 12.26 21.84 -13.10
CA VAL A 24 11.75 21.22 -11.87
C VAL A 24 11.06 22.28 -11.00
N LEU A 25 9.85 21.98 -10.54
CA LEU A 25 9.10 22.77 -9.58
C LEU A 25 9.36 22.18 -8.18
N ARG A 26 9.86 22.98 -7.24
CA ARG A 26 10.25 22.50 -5.88
C ARG A 26 9.30 23.06 -4.81
N PRO A 27 8.11 22.48 -4.60
CA PRO A 27 7.21 22.92 -3.54
C PRO A 27 7.80 22.67 -2.13
N PRO A 28 7.82 23.67 -1.23
CA PRO A 28 8.48 23.58 0.08
C PRO A 28 7.80 22.72 1.19
N THR A 29 6.75 21.93 0.92
CA THR A 29 6.09 21.07 1.95
C THR A 29 6.01 19.59 1.53
N PRO A 30 6.09 18.61 2.47
CA PRO A 30 6.80 17.35 2.22
C PRO A 30 5.90 16.16 1.86
N SER A 31 6.31 15.37 0.87
CA SER A 31 6.33 13.89 0.97
C SER A 31 7.66 13.43 0.40
N HIS A 32 8.19 12.32 0.93
CA HIS A 32 9.26 11.56 0.29
C HIS A 32 8.81 11.21 -1.14
N ARG A 33 9.39 11.91 -2.11
CA ARG A 33 9.33 11.64 -3.55
C ARG A 33 7.94 11.57 -4.19
N ASP A 34 7.48 12.79 -4.48
CA ASP A 34 6.87 13.23 -5.74
C ASP A 34 6.07 12.21 -6.56
N ASP A 35 4.81 12.02 -6.19
CA ASP A 35 3.71 11.92 -7.15
C ASP A 35 2.48 12.55 -6.52
N PRO A 36 2.13 13.81 -6.83
CA PRO A 36 0.83 14.30 -6.45
C PRO A 36 -0.25 13.41 -7.05
N ALA A 37 -1.07 12.82 -6.17
CA ALA A 37 -2.13 11.89 -6.58
C ALA A 37 -3.12 12.52 -7.58
N THR A 38 -3.23 13.85 -7.56
CA THR A 38 -4.02 14.64 -8.50
C THR A 38 -3.30 15.94 -8.84
N LEU A 39 -3.38 16.36 -10.10
CA LEU A 39 -2.97 17.69 -10.57
C LEU A 39 -4.15 18.40 -11.21
N SER A 40 -4.42 19.64 -10.81
CA SER A 40 -5.47 20.46 -11.42
C SER A 40 -4.97 21.89 -11.68
N PRO A 41 -4.89 22.34 -12.94
CA PRO A 41 -4.41 23.67 -13.27
C PRO A 41 -5.40 24.76 -12.83
N LEU A 42 -4.88 25.90 -12.38
CA LEU A 42 -5.70 27.07 -12.09
C LEU A 42 -5.78 28.03 -13.30
N PRO A 43 -6.85 28.84 -13.40
CA PRO A 43 -7.00 29.84 -14.46
C PRO A 43 -5.77 30.75 -14.56
N GLY A 44 -5.32 31.03 -15.78
CA GLY A 44 -4.13 31.85 -16.03
C GLY A 44 -2.80 31.11 -15.88
N GLY A 45 -2.79 29.87 -15.36
CA GLY A 45 -1.60 29.02 -15.33
C GLY A 45 -0.48 29.52 -14.40
N HIS A 46 -0.77 30.42 -13.47
CA HIS A 46 0.19 30.90 -12.47
C HIS A 46 0.37 29.93 -11.30
N ALA A 47 -0.59 29.02 -11.09
CA ALA A 47 -0.57 28.06 -9.99
C ALA A 47 -1.24 26.74 -10.38
N VAL A 48 -0.94 25.70 -9.60
CA VAL A 48 -1.49 24.34 -9.75
C VAL A 48 -1.97 23.82 -8.40
N LEU A 49 -3.14 23.20 -8.38
CA LEU A 49 -3.60 22.39 -7.24
C LEU A 49 -2.96 21.02 -7.32
N PHE A 50 -2.50 20.52 -6.19
CA PHE A 50 -1.96 19.18 -6.09
C PHE A 50 -2.31 18.53 -4.76
N THR A 51 -2.45 17.20 -4.76
CA THR A 51 -2.58 16.43 -3.52
C THR A 51 -1.20 15.98 -3.06
N GLY A 52 -0.75 16.43 -1.90
CA GLY A 52 0.51 16.01 -1.27
C GLY A 52 0.26 15.15 -0.04
N CYS A 53 1.25 14.37 0.37
CA CYS A 53 1.13 13.47 1.51
C CYS A 53 2.19 13.77 2.57
N PRO A 54 1.92 14.68 3.53
CA PRO A 54 2.79 14.93 4.67
C PRO A 54 3.33 13.64 5.28
N GLY A 55 4.59 13.34 4.99
CA GLY A 55 5.22 12.06 5.30
C GLY A 55 4.79 10.91 4.36
N ASN A 56 3.61 10.32 4.61
CA ASN A 56 3.17 9.08 3.96
C ASN A 56 1.67 9.11 3.57
N CYS A 57 1.38 8.81 2.29
CA CYS A 57 0.00 8.76 1.77
C CYS A 57 -0.90 7.69 2.39
N ALA A 58 -0.34 6.68 3.06
CA ALA A 58 -1.13 5.74 3.86
C ALA A 58 -1.70 6.40 5.13
N SER A 59 -0.92 7.30 5.76
CA SER A 59 -1.27 7.94 7.03
C SER A 59 -1.93 9.30 6.89
N GLY A 60 -1.70 10.02 5.78
CA GLY A 60 -2.27 11.36 5.61
C GLY A 60 -2.09 11.90 4.20
N SER A 61 -3.01 12.77 3.79
CA SER A 61 -2.98 13.47 2.51
C SER A 61 -3.71 14.80 2.62
N ALA A 62 -3.34 15.78 1.80
CA ALA A 62 -3.94 17.10 1.80
C ALA A 62 -3.85 17.75 0.42
N VAL A 63 -4.77 18.67 0.13
CA VAL A 63 -4.76 19.48 -1.10
C VAL A 63 -4.03 20.79 -0.83
N TYR A 64 -3.09 21.09 -1.72
CA TYR A 64 -2.26 22.28 -1.72
C TYR A 64 -2.42 23.06 -3.01
N ALA A 65 -2.09 24.36 -2.97
CA ALA A 65 -1.80 25.15 -4.15
C ALA A 65 -0.30 25.47 -4.20
N TYR A 66 0.32 25.28 -5.35
CA TYR A 66 1.68 25.73 -5.64
C TYR A 66 1.66 26.92 -6.58
N ASP A 67 2.16 28.07 -6.12
CA ASP A 67 2.39 29.25 -6.96
C ASP A 67 3.73 29.08 -7.70
N ILE A 68 3.66 29.04 -9.02
CA ILE A 68 4.82 28.73 -9.87
C ILE A 68 5.82 29.90 -9.89
N LYS A 69 5.33 31.14 -9.80
CA LYS A 69 6.19 32.33 -9.89
C LYS A 69 6.81 32.65 -8.53
N ALA A 70 6.01 32.60 -7.46
CA ALA A 70 6.48 32.85 -6.11
C ALA A 70 7.25 31.65 -5.53
N GLN A 71 7.10 30.46 -6.14
CA GLN A 71 7.67 29.19 -5.65
C GLN A 71 7.23 28.87 -4.21
N THR A 72 5.99 29.21 -3.87
CA THR A 72 5.42 28.99 -2.54
C THR A 72 4.31 27.95 -2.60
N THR A 73 4.18 27.18 -1.52
CA THR A 73 3.09 26.22 -1.34
C THR A 73 2.16 26.69 -0.23
N ARG A 74 0.86 26.53 -0.45
CA ARG A 74 -0.18 26.81 0.53
C ARG A 74 -1.06 25.60 0.76
N LEU A 75 -1.21 25.19 2.01
CA LEU A 75 -2.20 24.20 2.42
C LEU A 75 -3.60 24.78 2.26
N LEU A 76 -4.47 24.07 1.53
CA LEU A 76 -5.86 24.48 1.33
C LEU A 76 -6.82 23.57 2.10
N ILE A 77 -6.76 22.25 1.87
CA ILE A 77 -7.66 21.29 2.51
C ILE A 77 -6.83 20.19 3.19
N PRO A 78 -6.78 20.14 4.53
CA PRO A 78 -6.18 19.00 5.23
C PRO A 78 -7.06 17.75 5.08
N ASN A 79 -6.47 16.56 5.20
CA ASN A 79 -7.18 15.26 5.18
C ASN A 79 -8.06 15.04 3.93
N ALA A 80 -7.59 15.52 2.78
CA ALA A 80 -8.21 15.30 1.48
C ALA A 80 -7.36 14.38 0.61
N THR A 81 -8.00 13.64 -0.30
CA THR A 81 -7.35 12.65 -1.17
C THR A 81 -7.29 13.09 -2.64
N GLY A 82 -7.98 14.16 -2.99
CA GLY A 82 -7.97 14.73 -4.34
C GLY A 82 -8.48 16.16 -4.33
N GLY A 83 -8.01 16.99 -5.27
CA GLY A 83 -8.41 18.39 -5.41
C GLY A 83 -8.48 18.85 -6.87
N TRP A 84 -9.60 19.46 -7.24
CA TRP A 84 -9.86 19.94 -8.61
C TRP A 84 -10.48 21.33 -8.60
N TYR A 85 -10.01 22.19 -9.50
CA TYR A 85 -10.65 23.47 -9.73
C TYR A 85 -11.81 23.33 -10.71
N ALA A 86 -13.00 23.74 -10.27
CA ALA A 86 -14.16 23.89 -11.12
C ALA A 86 -14.21 25.33 -11.66
N SER A 87 -14.45 25.49 -12.97
CA SER A 87 -14.56 26.79 -13.63
C SER A 87 -15.69 27.68 -13.09
N SER A 88 -16.60 27.11 -12.30
CA SER A 88 -17.62 27.82 -11.53
C SER A 88 -17.07 28.59 -10.31
N GLY A 89 -15.76 28.56 -10.05
CA GLY A 89 -15.11 29.28 -8.94
C GLY A 89 -15.02 28.48 -7.64
N TYR A 90 -15.14 27.15 -7.71
CA TYR A 90 -15.06 26.27 -6.55
C TYR A 90 -13.85 25.35 -6.64
N LEU A 91 -13.22 25.10 -5.49
CA LEU A 91 -12.33 23.97 -5.29
C LEU A 91 -13.20 22.77 -4.87
N LEU A 92 -13.19 21.73 -5.69
CA LEU A 92 -13.76 20.44 -5.36
C LEU A 92 -12.70 19.56 -4.72
N TYR A 93 -13.08 18.79 -3.70
CA TYR A 93 -12.18 17.84 -3.08
C TYR A 93 -12.91 16.60 -2.57
N THR A 94 -12.20 15.48 -2.55
CA THR A 94 -12.65 14.24 -1.92
C THR A 94 -11.98 14.09 -0.55
N SER A 95 -12.74 13.60 0.44
CA SER A 95 -12.20 13.30 1.77
C SER A 95 -11.64 11.87 1.83
N ARG A 96 -10.79 11.57 2.82
CA ARG A 96 -10.31 10.20 3.04
C ARG A 96 -11.41 9.22 3.46
N GLU A 97 -12.52 9.73 4.00
CA GLU A 97 -13.69 8.93 4.37
C GLU A 97 -14.65 8.70 3.20
N GLY A 98 -14.43 9.41 2.08
CA GLY A 98 -15.30 9.43 0.92
C GLY A 98 -16.11 10.71 0.83
N GLY A 99 -16.94 10.77 -0.19
CA GLY A 99 -17.71 11.95 -0.54
C GLY A 99 -16.90 13.01 -1.28
N LEU A 100 -17.64 13.93 -1.86
CA LEU A 100 -17.18 15.08 -2.63
C LEU A 100 -17.75 16.34 -2.00
N PHE A 101 -16.86 17.31 -1.81
CA PHE A 101 -17.15 18.59 -1.19
C PHE A 101 -16.72 19.71 -2.13
N ALA A 102 -17.35 20.86 -1.98
CA ALA A 102 -17.00 22.09 -2.68
C ALA A 102 -16.70 23.20 -1.66
N ALA A 103 -15.71 24.02 -1.94
CA ALA A 103 -15.47 25.26 -1.22
C ALA A 103 -15.21 26.37 -2.23
N ALA A 104 -15.86 27.53 -2.06
CA ALA A 104 -15.60 28.69 -2.89
C ALA A 104 -14.11 29.04 -2.78
N PHE A 105 -13.48 29.29 -3.92
CA PHE A 105 -12.03 29.42 -4.01
C PHE A 105 -11.65 30.60 -4.90
N ASP A 106 -10.80 31.46 -4.37
CA ASP A 106 -10.18 32.55 -5.13
C ASP A 106 -8.86 32.03 -5.73
N PRO A 107 -8.82 31.75 -7.06
CA PRO A 107 -7.63 31.20 -7.69
C PRO A 107 -6.50 32.22 -7.83
N THR A 108 -6.76 33.52 -7.66
CA THR A 108 -5.73 34.56 -7.74
C THR A 108 -5.00 34.69 -6.41
N ARG A 109 -5.75 34.69 -5.29
CA ARG A 109 -5.19 34.79 -3.94
C ARG A 109 -4.83 33.44 -3.31
N LEU A 110 -5.23 32.33 -3.96
CA LEU A 110 -5.05 30.96 -3.48
C LEU A 110 -5.68 30.77 -2.08
N VAL A 111 -6.91 31.25 -1.90
CA VAL A 111 -7.63 31.15 -0.62
C VAL A 111 -9.02 30.56 -0.80
N LEU A 112 -9.42 29.75 0.18
CA LEU A 112 -10.82 29.39 0.33
C LEU A 112 -11.59 30.60 0.85
N THR A 113 -12.72 30.91 0.23
CA THR A 113 -13.61 32.02 0.60
C THR A 113 -14.92 31.53 1.21
N SER A 114 -15.09 30.22 1.38
CA SER A 114 -16.18 29.60 2.14
C SER A 114 -15.69 28.38 2.92
N GLY A 115 -16.54 27.90 3.83
CA GLY A 115 -16.41 26.54 4.38
C GLY A 115 -16.76 25.46 3.35
N ALA A 116 -16.63 24.21 3.79
CA ALA A 116 -16.98 23.03 2.99
C ALA A 116 -18.48 22.88 2.79
N ILE A 117 -18.89 22.64 1.55
CA ILE A 117 -20.26 22.36 1.14
C ILE A 117 -20.31 20.90 0.66
N PRO A 118 -21.09 20.01 1.29
CA PRO A 118 -21.21 18.63 0.82
C PRO A 118 -21.94 18.58 -0.52
N VAL A 119 -21.34 17.93 -1.52
CA VAL A 119 -21.93 17.72 -2.85
C VAL A 119 -22.59 16.34 -2.94
N THR A 120 -21.90 15.31 -2.44
CA THR A 120 -22.42 13.94 -2.28
C THR A 120 -21.50 13.14 -1.37
N GLU A 121 -22.04 12.19 -0.60
CA GLU A 121 -21.27 11.33 0.29
C GLU A 121 -20.82 10.01 -0.38
N ARG A 122 -21.29 9.75 -1.60
CA ARG A 122 -21.21 8.42 -2.23
C ARG A 122 -19.92 8.15 -3.03
N ILE A 123 -19.07 9.16 -3.19
CA ILE A 123 -17.88 9.09 -4.06
C ILE A 123 -16.71 8.47 -3.30
N ALA A 124 -15.99 7.56 -3.95
CA ALA A 124 -14.78 6.97 -3.39
C ALA A 124 -13.65 8.02 -3.26
N PRO A 125 -12.80 7.98 -2.21
CA PRO A 125 -11.77 8.99 -1.94
C PRO A 125 -10.84 9.34 -3.13
N ASN A 126 -10.45 8.38 -3.96
CA ASN A 126 -9.58 8.58 -5.13
C ASN A 126 -10.33 8.43 -6.46
N GLY A 127 -11.65 8.37 -6.41
CA GLY A 127 -12.49 7.98 -7.53
C GLY A 127 -13.21 9.16 -8.16
N PHE A 128 -12.59 10.33 -8.30
CA PHE A 128 -13.22 11.48 -8.96
C PHE A 128 -12.23 12.14 -9.91
N VAL A 129 -12.70 12.56 -11.08
CA VAL A 129 -11.98 13.47 -11.99
C VAL A 129 -12.97 14.41 -12.65
N LEU A 130 -12.51 15.64 -12.93
CA LEU A 130 -13.29 16.67 -13.60
C LEU A 130 -12.53 17.13 -14.86
N SER A 131 -13.23 17.17 -15.99
CA SER A 131 -12.73 17.78 -17.22
C SER A 131 -12.95 19.29 -17.25
N ALA A 132 -12.19 20.00 -18.08
CA ALA A 132 -12.33 21.45 -18.25
C ALA A 132 -13.71 21.88 -18.79
N SER A 133 -14.39 21.02 -19.56
CA SER A 133 -15.75 21.28 -20.08
C SER A 133 -16.84 21.10 -19.02
N GLY A 134 -16.50 20.58 -17.83
CA GLY A 134 -17.46 20.36 -16.76
C GLY A 134 -18.10 18.98 -16.75
N THR A 135 -17.58 18.03 -17.54
CA THR A 135 -17.93 16.61 -17.42
C THR A 135 -17.13 15.97 -16.29
N ALA A 136 -17.80 15.24 -15.39
CA ALA A 136 -17.18 14.51 -14.29
C ALA A 136 -17.29 13.00 -14.50
N LEU A 137 -16.22 12.28 -14.14
CA LEU A 137 -16.22 10.82 -14.05
C LEU A 137 -15.88 10.46 -12.61
N TYR A 138 -16.70 9.62 -11.97
CA TYR A 138 -16.43 9.22 -10.61
C TYR A 138 -16.90 7.81 -10.28
N THR A 139 -16.28 7.22 -9.27
CA THR A 139 -16.63 5.91 -8.74
C THR A 139 -17.51 6.10 -7.51
N VAL A 140 -18.69 5.48 -7.55
CA VAL A 140 -19.63 5.40 -6.43
C VAL A 140 -19.44 4.07 -5.72
N GLY A 141 -19.45 4.14 -4.39
CA GLY A 141 -19.18 2.99 -3.52
C GLY A 141 -17.73 2.99 -3.06
N THR A 142 -17.55 3.06 -1.75
CA THR A 142 -16.27 2.74 -1.12
C THR A 142 -16.16 1.22 -1.00
N LEU A 143 -14.96 0.68 -1.22
CA LEU A 143 -14.68 -0.72 -0.87
C LEU A 143 -14.81 -0.84 0.65
N ASP A 144 -16.01 -1.15 1.13
CA ASP A 144 -16.26 -1.31 2.56
C ASP A 144 -15.78 -2.69 3.02
N LEU A 145 -14.52 -2.71 3.44
CA LEU A 145 -13.91 -3.92 3.96
C LEU A 145 -14.35 -4.23 5.40
N ARG A 146 -15.11 -3.37 6.10
CA ARG A 146 -15.44 -3.55 7.52
C ARG A 146 -16.19 -4.85 7.82
N ASN A 147 -16.84 -5.44 6.81
CA ASN A 147 -17.55 -6.72 6.93
C ASN A 147 -16.79 -7.91 6.30
N SER A 148 -15.50 -7.77 5.99
CA SER A 148 -14.69 -8.88 5.45
C SER A 148 -14.54 -10.00 6.49
N SER A 149 -14.32 -11.24 6.02
CA SER A 149 -14.01 -12.39 6.89
C SER A 149 -12.66 -13.01 6.58
N LEU A 150 -12.10 -13.69 7.58
CA LEU A 150 -10.98 -14.60 7.41
C LEU A 150 -11.52 -16.00 7.11
N GLU A 151 -11.04 -16.60 6.03
CA GLU A 151 -11.43 -17.95 5.58
C GLU A 151 -10.20 -18.84 5.47
N TRP A 152 -10.35 -20.10 5.86
CA TRP A 152 -9.51 -21.18 5.37
C TRP A 152 -9.97 -21.56 3.97
N VAL A 153 -9.04 -21.72 3.04
CA VAL A 153 -9.32 -22.14 1.67
C VAL A 153 -8.44 -23.35 1.35
N THR A 154 -9.04 -24.45 0.88
CA THR A 154 -8.26 -25.64 0.47
C THR A 154 -7.57 -25.42 -0.88
N ARG A 155 -6.72 -26.35 -1.31
CA ARG A 155 -6.05 -26.28 -2.62
C ARG A 155 -7.00 -26.38 -3.81
N GLU A 156 -8.21 -26.87 -3.59
CA GLU A 156 -9.30 -26.95 -4.56
C GLU A 156 -10.16 -25.68 -4.56
N GLY A 157 -9.88 -24.73 -3.66
CA GLY A 157 -10.63 -23.47 -3.54
C GLY A 157 -11.88 -23.56 -2.67
N THR A 158 -12.02 -24.60 -1.84
CA THR A 158 -13.17 -24.76 -0.95
C THR A 158 -12.99 -23.90 0.31
N PRO A 159 -13.84 -22.88 0.55
CA PRO A 159 -13.72 -22.02 1.72
C PRO A 159 -14.41 -22.60 2.95
N THR A 160 -13.83 -22.37 4.12
CA THR A 160 -14.48 -22.51 5.44
C THR A 160 -14.13 -21.30 6.31
N SER A 161 -15.08 -20.83 7.11
CA SER A 161 -14.84 -19.66 7.96
C SER A 161 -13.79 -19.98 9.04
N LEU A 162 -12.73 -19.16 9.13
CA LEU A 162 -11.71 -19.28 10.17
C LEU A 162 -12.19 -18.66 11.49
N ALA A 163 -12.90 -17.53 11.40
CA ALA A 163 -13.43 -16.79 12.53
C ALA A 163 -14.82 -16.23 12.20
N PRO A 164 -15.89 -17.04 12.31
CA PRO A 164 -17.25 -16.61 11.96
C PRO A 164 -17.73 -15.40 12.77
N ASP A 165 -17.23 -15.29 14.00
CA ASP A 165 -17.50 -14.25 14.98
C ASP A 165 -16.61 -13.00 14.81
N TRP A 166 -15.71 -12.98 13.82
CA TRP A 166 -14.79 -11.87 13.58
C TRP A 166 -14.93 -11.30 12.17
N LYS A 167 -15.50 -10.11 12.11
CA LYS A 167 -15.58 -9.30 10.89
C LYS A 167 -14.78 -8.02 11.09
N GLY A 168 -14.17 -7.53 10.01
CA GLY A 168 -13.35 -6.33 10.05
C GLY A 168 -12.69 -6.02 8.72
N ALA A 169 -12.19 -4.79 8.59
CA ALA A 169 -11.34 -4.39 7.46
C ALA A 169 -9.94 -4.98 7.63
N PHE A 170 -9.83 -6.28 7.38
CA PHE A 170 -8.61 -7.07 7.53
C PHE A 170 -7.60 -6.79 6.42
N GLU A 171 -6.33 -6.80 6.79
CA GLU A 171 -5.21 -6.80 5.85
C GLU A 171 -4.04 -7.63 6.40
N TYR A 172 -3.20 -8.13 5.50
CA TYR A 172 -1.90 -8.74 5.81
C TYR A 172 -1.97 -9.84 6.88
N PRO A 173 -2.76 -10.92 6.66
CA PRO A 173 -2.81 -12.03 7.60
C PRO A 173 -1.44 -12.74 7.67
N ALA A 174 -1.04 -13.13 8.86
CA ALA A 174 0.17 -13.90 9.11
C ALA A 174 -0.10 -14.99 10.15
N LEU A 175 0.09 -16.25 9.75
CA LEU A 175 -0.05 -17.40 10.64
C LEU A 175 1.21 -17.58 11.48
N SER A 176 1.03 -17.97 12.74
CA SER A 176 2.14 -18.43 13.56
C SER A 176 2.78 -19.68 12.93
N PRO A 177 4.07 -19.95 13.19
CA PRO A 177 4.77 -21.11 12.62
C PRO A 177 4.07 -22.45 12.88
N ASP A 178 3.40 -22.57 14.03
CA ASP A 178 2.61 -23.75 14.44
C ASP A 178 1.14 -23.72 13.95
N GLY A 179 0.70 -22.61 13.34
CA GLY A 179 -0.66 -22.40 12.85
C GLY A 179 -1.72 -22.23 13.93
N SER A 180 -1.34 -22.12 15.20
CA SER A 180 -2.28 -21.99 16.33
C SER A 180 -2.84 -20.57 16.49
N SER A 181 -2.20 -19.58 15.87
CA SER A 181 -2.55 -18.17 15.98
C SER A 181 -2.45 -17.47 14.63
N ILE A 182 -3.24 -16.40 14.47
CA ILE A 182 -3.17 -15.51 13.33
C ILE A 182 -3.00 -14.07 13.81
N ALA A 183 -2.00 -13.39 13.27
CA ALA A 183 -1.85 -11.94 13.39
C ALA A 183 -2.45 -11.28 12.13
N VAL A 184 -3.20 -10.20 12.31
CA VAL A 184 -3.85 -9.48 11.21
C VAL A 184 -3.84 -7.99 11.49
N SER A 185 -3.69 -7.19 10.43
CA SER A 185 -3.90 -5.75 10.51
C SER A 185 -5.40 -5.47 10.36
N VAL A 186 -5.95 -4.63 11.23
CA VAL A 186 -7.35 -4.22 11.20
C VAL A 186 -7.38 -2.71 10.99
N ARG A 187 -7.91 -2.31 9.84
CA ARG A 187 -8.03 -0.90 9.47
C ARG A 187 -9.23 -0.26 10.18
N ASP A 188 -8.97 0.90 10.76
CA ASP A 188 -9.97 1.81 11.32
C ASP A 188 -9.43 3.25 11.21
N ALA A 189 -9.73 4.15 12.15
CA ALA A 189 -9.10 5.48 12.19
C ALA A 189 -7.56 5.42 12.20
N LEU A 190 -6.99 4.47 12.94
CA LEU A 190 -5.59 4.05 12.85
C LEU A 190 -5.56 2.54 12.65
N THR A 191 -4.73 2.05 11.74
CA THR A 191 -4.56 0.60 11.56
C THR A 191 -3.93 0.00 12.83
N GLN A 192 -4.55 -1.04 13.37
CA GLN A 192 -4.09 -1.73 14.58
C GLN A 192 -3.81 -3.20 14.28
N LEU A 193 -2.92 -3.81 15.06
CA LEU A 193 -2.58 -5.22 14.94
C LEU A 193 -3.29 -6.04 16.01
N TRP A 194 -3.89 -7.14 15.56
CA TRP A 194 -4.59 -8.08 16.42
C TRP A 194 -4.06 -9.49 16.21
N VAL A 195 -3.91 -10.22 17.31
CA VAL A 195 -3.65 -11.66 17.32
C VAL A 195 -4.92 -12.36 17.75
N ARG A 196 -5.36 -13.34 16.97
CA ARG A 196 -6.40 -14.30 17.37
C ARG A 196 -5.78 -15.67 17.57
N ARG A 197 -6.10 -16.30 18.70
CA ARG A 197 -5.67 -17.66 19.04
C ARG A 197 -6.71 -18.70 18.60
N ALA A 198 -6.32 -19.98 18.63
CA ALA A 198 -7.19 -21.11 18.31
C ALA A 198 -8.43 -21.18 19.22
N ASP A 199 -8.33 -20.78 20.49
CA ASP A 199 -9.44 -20.72 21.45
C ASP A 199 -10.46 -19.59 21.15
N GLY A 200 -10.20 -18.76 20.14
CA GLY A 200 -11.05 -17.64 19.75
C GLY A 200 -10.72 -16.32 20.44
N SER A 201 -9.85 -16.32 21.45
CA SER A 201 -9.41 -15.10 22.13
C SER A 201 -8.66 -14.18 21.17
N ARG A 202 -8.83 -12.86 21.38
CA ARG A 202 -8.24 -11.81 20.54
C ARG A 202 -7.50 -10.81 21.42
N LEU A 203 -6.32 -10.42 20.98
CA LEU A 203 -5.46 -9.48 21.70
C LEU A 203 -4.93 -8.44 20.72
N ARG A 204 -5.07 -7.15 21.09
CA ARG A 204 -4.39 -6.07 20.37
C ARG A 204 -2.93 -6.01 20.82
N ILE A 205 -2.00 -6.07 19.87
CA ILE A 205 -0.56 -6.06 20.15
C ILE A 205 0.11 -4.70 19.88
N SER A 206 -0.55 -3.79 19.16
CA SER A 206 -0.03 -2.44 18.86
C SER A 206 -0.35 -1.42 19.96
N SER A 207 0.41 -0.30 19.98
CA SER A 207 0.33 0.73 21.04
C SER A 207 -0.94 1.59 21.05
N GLY A 208 -1.80 1.50 20.02
CA GLY A 208 -3.11 2.18 19.96
C GLY A 208 -3.09 3.65 19.53
N ASP A 209 -1.98 4.35 19.77
CA ASP A 209 -1.76 5.76 19.43
C ASP A 209 -1.11 5.98 18.06
N ARG A 210 -0.60 4.90 17.45
CA ARG A 210 0.11 4.91 16.17
C ARG A 210 -0.44 3.82 15.25
N GLY A 211 -0.39 4.07 13.94
CA GLY A 211 -0.74 3.08 12.93
C GLY A 211 0.31 1.98 12.90
N SER A 212 -0.12 0.72 12.96
CA SER A 212 0.76 -0.47 12.89
C SER A 212 0.19 -1.51 11.93
N TRP A 213 1.03 -2.10 11.09
CA TRP A 213 0.58 -3.02 10.03
C TRP A 213 1.65 -4.05 9.63
N ARG A 214 1.24 -5.00 8.78
CA ARG A 214 2.09 -6.02 8.13
C ARG A 214 2.85 -6.88 9.15
N PRO A 215 2.13 -7.65 9.98
CA PRO A 215 2.75 -8.51 10.96
C PRO A 215 3.59 -9.60 10.30
N SER A 216 4.67 -10.00 10.96
CA SER A 216 5.50 -11.16 10.66
C SER A 216 5.82 -11.89 11.94
N TRP A 217 5.55 -13.18 11.99
CA TRP A 217 5.97 -14.01 13.12
C TRP A 217 7.46 -14.29 13.05
N ALA A 218 8.12 -14.28 14.20
CA ALA A 218 9.41 -14.90 14.36
C ALA A 218 9.25 -16.43 14.40
N PRO A 219 10.32 -17.20 14.11
CA PRO A 219 10.28 -18.67 14.13
C PRO A 219 9.91 -19.28 15.47
N ASP A 220 10.14 -18.53 16.55
CA ASP A 220 9.80 -18.94 17.92
C ASP A 220 8.29 -19.03 18.17
N GLY A 221 7.45 -18.50 17.26
CA GLY A 221 6.00 -18.43 17.43
C GLY A 221 5.53 -17.58 18.60
N ARG A 222 6.41 -16.77 19.19
CA ARG A 222 6.17 -15.94 20.37
C ARG A 222 6.37 -14.47 20.11
N THR A 223 7.17 -14.12 19.10
CA THR A 223 7.48 -12.73 18.76
C THR A 223 6.85 -12.35 17.43
N ILE A 224 6.28 -11.15 17.35
CA ILE A 224 5.73 -10.58 16.11
C ILE A 224 6.49 -9.28 15.80
N ALA A 225 7.06 -9.19 14.60
CA ALA A 225 7.56 -7.94 14.02
C ALA A 225 6.47 -7.26 13.20
N PHE A 226 6.51 -5.93 13.14
CA PHE A 226 5.59 -5.12 12.36
C PHE A 226 6.12 -3.71 12.10
N ALA A 227 5.54 -3.02 11.12
CA ALA A 227 5.84 -1.63 10.83
C ALA A 227 4.91 -0.70 11.62
N THR A 228 5.44 0.39 12.17
CA THR A 228 4.67 1.40 12.92
C THR A 228 5.01 2.83 12.50
N THR A 229 4.00 3.69 12.35
CA THR A 229 4.17 5.13 12.04
C THR A 229 4.83 5.90 13.17
N GLY A 230 5.55 6.99 12.85
CA GLY A 230 6.01 7.95 13.87
C GLY A 230 7.19 7.43 14.69
N GLY A 231 8.21 6.94 13.98
CA GLY A 231 9.49 6.52 14.54
C GLY A 231 10.38 7.67 15.04
N ALA A 232 11.55 7.34 15.59
CA ALA A 232 12.55 8.32 16.05
C ALA A 232 13.40 8.92 14.91
N SER A 233 13.16 8.49 13.68
CA SER A 233 13.71 9.15 12.51
C SER A 233 13.19 10.58 12.45
N THR A 234 14.11 11.53 12.21
CA THR A 234 13.82 12.95 12.07
C THR A 234 13.18 13.28 10.72
N GLU A 235 13.03 12.28 9.83
CA GLU A 235 12.34 12.42 8.55
C GLU A 235 10.84 12.15 8.74
N ALA A 236 10.02 13.17 8.50
CA ALA A 236 8.57 13.02 8.50
C ALA A 236 8.15 11.94 7.48
N GLY A 237 7.44 10.90 7.94
CA GLY A 237 6.88 9.84 7.07
C GLY A 237 7.54 8.46 7.15
N THR A 238 8.60 8.29 7.94
CA THR A 238 9.26 6.99 8.09
C THR A 238 8.54 6.07 9.07
N ASN A 239 8.35 4.81 8.69
CA ASN A 239 7.93 3.76 9.62
C ASN A 239 9.15 2.97 10.11
N ASP A 240 9.09 2.56 11.38
CA ASP A 240 10.10 1.72 12.02
C ASP A 240 9.61 0.28 12.19
N VAL A 241 10.55 -0.65 12.36
CA VAL A 241 10.23 -2.03 12.74
C VAL A 241 10.15 -2.13 14.26
N TYR A 242 8.98 -2.51 14.75
CA TYR A 242 8.71 -2.85 16.14
C TYR A 242 8.58 -4.37 16.29
N VAL A 243 8.86 -4.85 17.50
CA VAL A 243 8.57 -6.22 17.92
C VAL A 243 7.73 -6.21 19.20
N SER A 244 6.85 -7.20 19.32
CA SER A 244 6.04 -7.42 20.52
C SER A 244 5.86 -8.92 20.76
N PRO A 245 5.84 -9.38 22.03
CA PRO A 245 5.35 -10.70 22.36
C PRO A 245 3.89 -10.88 21.90
N ALA A 246 3.58 -12.01 21.28
CA ALA A 246 2.25 -12.34 20.79
C ALA A 246 1.21 -12.51 21.92
N ASP A 247 1.66 -12.67 23.15
CA ASP A 247 0.84 -12.70 24.37
C ASP A 247 0.62 -11.32 25.01
N GLY A 248 1.25 -10.26 24.49
CA GLY A 248 1.15 -8.91 25.03
C GLY A 248 1.74 -8.76 26.43
N SER A 249 2.58 -9.70 26.87
CA SER A 249 3.24 -9.68 28.19
C SER A 249 4.09 -8.43 28.40
N THR A 250 4.61 -7.83 27.32
CA THR A 250 5.31 -6.54 27.37
C THR A 250 4.87 -5.63 26.22
N PRO A 251 4.92 -4.29 26.40
CA PRO A 251 4.65 -3.34 25.34
C PRO A 251 5.56 -3.53 24.11
N PRO A 252 5.10 -3.17 22.90
CA PRO A 252 5.95 -3.12 21.71
C PRO A 252 7.19 -2.28 21.93
N ARG A 253 8.33 -2.80 21.47
CA ARG A 253 9.60 -2.07 21.47
C ARG A 253 10.14 -1.97 20.05
N ARG A 254 10.86 -0.89 19.77
CA ARG A 254 11.60 -0.74 18.52
C ARG A 254 12.64 -1.86 18.42
N PHE A 255 12.74 -2.51 17.27
CA PHE A 255 13.66 -3.62 17.07
C PHE A 255 14.95 -3.19 16.41
N VAL A 256 14.85 -2.40 15.35
CA VAL A 256 15.99 -1.87 14.61
C VAL A 256 15.77 -0.38 14.41
N ASP A 257 16.79 0.41 14.73
CA ASP A 257 16.84 1.81 14.30
C ASP A 257 17.28 1.83 12.84
N ILE A 258 16.32 2.02 11.94
CA ILE A 258 16.61 2.10 10.53
C ILE A 258 16.31 3.53 10.09
N GLN A 259 17.35 4.24 9.67
CA GLN A 259 17.27 5.62 9.17
C GLN A 259 16.68 5.70 7.75
N VAL A 260 15.92 4.68 7.33
CA VAL A 260 15.17 4.64 6.07
C VAL A 260 13.74 4.19 6.36
N GLY A 261 12.76 4.73 5.62
CA GLY A 261 11.35 4.40 5.82
C GLY A 261 11.04 2.95 5.49
N ILE A 262 10.76 2.12 6.50
CA ILE A 262 10.48 0.70 6.30
C ILE A 262 9.01 0.48 6.01
N TRP A 263 8.72 -0.46 5.12
CA TRP A 263 7.37 -0.83 4.77
C TRP A 263 7.03 -2.26 5.16
N GLU A 264 7.95 -3.19 5.02
CA GLU A 264 7.73 -4.57 5.42
C GLU A 264 8.98 -5.16 6.06
N ALA A 265 8.73 -6.10 6.95
CA ALA A 265 9.74 -6.89 7.62
C ALA A 265 9.30 -8.35 7.58
N GLU A 266 10.27 -9.25 7.43
CA GLU A 266 10.08 -10.69 7.45
C GLU A 266 11.25 -11.34 8.18
N PHE A 267 10.95 -12.14 9.19
CA PHE A 267 11.94 -13.01 9.81
C PHE A 267 12.13 -14.25 8.95
N SER A 268 13.37 -14.69 8.80
CA SER A 268 13.63 -16.01 8.23
C SER A 268 13.16 -17.11 9.17
N ARG A 269 12.73 -18.23 8.59
CA ARG A 269 12.19 -19.37 9.35
C ARG A 269 13.26 -20.13 10.13
N ASP A 270 14.51 -20.06 9.70
CA ASP A 270 15.66 -20.59 10.43
C ASP A 270 16.11 -19.70 11.61
N GLY A 271 15.56 -18.48 11.73
CA GLY A 271 15.90 -17.55 12.80
C GLY A 271 17.25 -16.85 12.63
N GLU A 272 17.84 -16.88 11.44
CA GLU A 272 19.11 -16.23 11.17
C GLU A 272 18.98 -14.78 10.68
N TRP A 273 17.89 -14.42 9.99
CA TRP A 273 17.77 -13.17 9.25
C TRP A 273 16.49 -12.40 9.55
N LEU A 274 16.62 -11.08 9.42
CA LEU A 274 15.52 -10.15 9.16
C LEU A 274 15.73 -9.58 7.76
N VAL A 275 14.75 -9.73 6.90
CA VAL A 275 14.68 -9.03 5.61
C VAL A 275 13.68 -7.91 5.74
N VAL A 276 14.06 -6.72 5.28
CA VAL A 276 13.20 -5.55 5.30
C VAL A 276 13.19 -4.89 3.94
N ARG A 277 12.06 -4.28 3.62
CA ARG A 277 11.93 -3.42 2.45
C ARG A 277 11.71 -1.99 2.90
N SER A 278 12.47 -1.07 2.32
CA SER A 278 12.25 0.37 2.42
C SER A 278 11.97 0.95 1.05
N ASP A 279 11.49 2.19 1.05
CA ASP A 279 11.67 3.04 -0.11
C ASP A 279 12.79 4.02 0.25
N ASP A 280 13.81 4.12 -0.60
CA ASP A 280 14.83 5.15 -0.43
C ASP A 280 14.47 6.35 -1.31
N GLN A 281 15.35 7.35 -1.36
CA GLN A 281 15.18 8.38 -2.35
C GLN A 281 15.14 7.70 -3.76
N SER A 282 16.26 7.31 -4.36
CA SER A 282 16.32 6.82 -5.75
C SER A 282 15.48 5.61 -6.18
N SER A 283 14.91 4.81 -5.26
CA SER A 283 14.44 3.46 -5.53
C SER A 283 13.25 3.08 -4.66
N PHE A 284 12.21 2.56 -5.31
CA PHE A 284 11.06 1.99 -4.64
C PHE A 284 11.31 0.51 -4.34
N GLY A 285 11.22 0.13 -3.08
CA GLY A 285 11.40 -1.27 -2.70
C GLY A 285 12.83 -1.76 -2.59
N VAL A 286 13.71 -0.94 -2.01
CA VAL A 286 15.06 -1.37 -1.64
C VAL A 286 14.98 -2.50 -0.61
N ILE A 287 15.65 -3.60 -0.91
CA ILE A 287 15.67 -4.78 -0.05
C ILE A 287 16.97 -4.76 0.77
N HIS A 288 16.81 -4.88 2.08
CA HIS A 288 17.90 -4.97 3.03
C HIS A 288 17.81 -6.27 3.81
N ALA A 289 18.95 -6.76 4.27
CA ALA A 289 19.05 -7.93 5.14
C ALA A 289 19.96 -7.64 6.33
N ARG A 290 19.60 -8.22 7.47
CA ARG A 290 20.34 -8.15 8.73
C ARG A 290 20.34 -9.53 9.38
N ARG A 291 21.47 -9.97 9.92
CA ARG A 291 21.48 -11.16 10.78
C ARG A 291 20.89 -10.84 12.16
N LEU A 292 20.19 -11.80 12.75
CA LEU A 292 19.64 -11.65 14.10
C LEU A 292 20.70 -11.77 15.20
N GLN A 293 21.84 -12.41 14.89
CA GLN A 293 22.96 -12.64 15.81
C GLN A 293 24.30 -12.37 15.11
N GLY A 294 25.36 -12.13 15.90
CA GLY A 294 26.70 -11.83 15.38
C GLY A 294 26.79 -10.40 14.85
N ASP A 295 27.27 -10.24 13.61
CA ASP A 295 27.23 -8.96 12.91
C ASP A 295 25.79 -8.66 12.49
N THR A 296 25.15 -7.75 13.23
CA THR A 296 23.76 -7.35 13.01
C THR A 296 23.63 -6.08 12.18
N THR A 297 24.64 -5.74 11.38
CA THR A 297 24.58 -4.61 10.44
C THR A 297 23.48 -4.83 9.41
N LEU A 298 22.63 -3.82 9.22
CA LEU A 298 21.64 -3.82 8.15
C LEU A 298 22.31 -3.44 6.83
N THR A 299 22.31 -4.37 5.88
CA THR A 299 22.98 -4.18 4.58
C THR A 299 21.94 -4.10 3.47
N ARG A 300 22.07 -3.12 2.58
CA ARG A 300 21.32 -3.09 1.32
C ARG A 300 21.83 -4.21 0.42
N ILE A 301 20.96 -5.16 0.11
CA ILE A 301 21.31 -6.33 -0.73
C ILE A 301 20.77 -6.22 -2.16
N TYR A 302 19.72 -5.42 -2.38
CA TYR A 302 19.15 -5.23 -3.70
C TYR A 302 18.45 -3.88 -3.83
N SER A 303 18.68 -3.20 -4.96
CA SER A 303 17.85 -2.10 -5.42
C SER A 303 18.16 -1.77 -6.87
N ASP A 304 17.11 -1.43 -7.60
CA ASP A 304 17.12 -0.94 -8.97
C ASP A 304 16.07 0.16 -9.13
N SER A 305 15.77 0.57 -10.37
CA SER A 305 14.72 1.55 -10.67
C SER A 305 13.30 0.97 -10.66
N SER A 306 13.14 -0.33 -10.43
CA SER A 306 11.85 -1.03 -10.48
C SER A 306 11.11 -0.88 -9.15
N PHE A 307 9.78 -0.97 -9.17
CA PHE A 307 8.95 -1.11 -7.98
C PHE A 307 9.00 -2.54 -7.45
N ASN A 308 9.84 -2.80 -6.45
CA ASN A 308 9.99 -4.11 -5.85
C ASN A 308 9.17 -4.22 -4.56
N THR A 309 8.37 -5.26 -4.36
CA THR A 309 7.50 -5.40 -3.17
C THR A 309 7.26 -6.86 -2.80
N GLN A 310 6.58 -7.09 -1.67
CA GLN A 310 6.03 -8.40 -1.32
C GLN A 310 7.12 -9.46 -1.15
N ILE A 311 8.16 -9.11 -0.42
CA ILE A 311 9.24 -10.05 -0.10
C ILE A 311 8.66 -11.31 0.58
N ALA A 312 9.21 -12.46 0.21
CA ALA A 312 8.91 -13.77 0.79
C ALA A 312 10.18 -14.61 0.80
N LEU A 313 10.79 -14.76 1.97
CA LEU A 313 12.02 -15.53 2.14
C LEU A 313 11.71 -17.03 2.22
N ALA A 314 12.46 -17.84 1.47
CA ALA A 314 12.33 -19.29 1.51
C ALA A 314 12.67 -19.84 2.91
N PRO A 315 12.08 -20.97 3.34
CA PRO A 315 12.34 -21.54 4.66
C PRO A 315 13.79 -21.90 4.96
N ASP A 316 14.59 -22.14 3.91
CA ASP A 316 16.01 -22.46 3.99
C ASP A 316 16.93 -21.23 3.85
N SER A 317 16.35 -20.02 3.76
CA SER A 317 17.05 -18.76 3.56
C SER A 317 18.02 -18.73 2.38
N ARG A 318 17.80 -19.55 1.33
CA ARG A 318 18.65 -19.53 0.12
C ARG A 318 18.03 -18.75 -1.03
N TRP A 319 16.73 -18.52 -0.99
CA TRP A 319 15.97 -17.88 -2.05
C TRP A 319 15.04 -16.83 -1.49
N LEU A 320 14.96 -15.68 -2.16
CA LEU A 320 14.00 -14.62 -1.86
C LEU A 320 13.06 -14.47 -3.06
N ALA A 321 11.76 -14.66 -2.83
CA ALA A 321 10.74 -14.29 -3.80
C ALA A 321 10.31 -12.85 -3.56
N PHE A 322 9.98 -12.12 -4.63
CA PHE A 322 9.46 -10.76 -4.56
C PHE A 322 8.72 -10.42 -5.84
N THR A 323 7.83 -9.44 -5.78
CA THR A 323 7.16 -8.86 -6.94
C THR A 323 8.00 -7.70 -7.45
N SER A 324 8.17 -7.58 -8.77
CA SER A 324 8.88 -6.46 -9.40
C SER A 324 8.19 -6.06 -10.70
N ASP A 325 8.15 -4.77 -11.00
CA ASP A 325 7.67 -4.25 -12.28
C ASP A 325 8.76 -4.10 -13.35
N HIS A 326 9.97 -4.64 -13.12
CA HIS A 326 11.13 -4.55 -14.01
C HIS A 326 10.84 -4.84 -15.49
N SER A 327 9.84 -5.68 -15.78
CA SER A 327 9.41 -6.04 -17.13
C SER A 327 8.40 -5.07 -17.78
N GLY A 328 8.11 -3.94 -17.12
CA GLY A 328 7.02 -3.00 -17.46
C GLY A 328 5.65 -3.42 -16.93
N ARG A 329 5.60 -4.49 -16.12
CA ARG A 329 4.41 -4.99 -15.41
C ARG A 329 4.86 -5.77 -14.18
N SER A 330 4.01 -5.85 -13.16
CA SER A 330 4.28 -6.66 -11.97
C SER A 330 4.39 -8.14 -12.32
N GLU A 331 5.56 -8.72 -12.03
CA GLU A 331 5.84 -10.15 -12.12
C GLU A 331 6.50 -10.62 -10.82
N VAL A 332 6.34 -11.90 -10.51
CA VAL A 332 7.06 -12.56 -9.43
C VAL A 332 8.43 -12.98 -9.94
N TYR A 333 9.46 -12.66 -9.15
CA TYR A 333 10.82 -13.11 -9.33
C TYR A 333 11.27 -13.91 -8.12
N VAL A 334 12.23 -14.80 -8.34
CA VAL A 334 13.00 -15.46 -7.28
C VAL A 334 14.48 -15.14 -7.49
N ALA A 335 15.15 -14.68 -6.45
CA ALA A 335 16.59 -14.41 -6.46
C ALA A 335 17.34 -15.22 -5.40
N SER A 336 18.61 -15.50 -5.65
CA SER A 336 19.52 -16.06 -4.63
C SER A 336 19.61 -15.11 -3.44
N PHE A 337 19.64 -15.65 -2.22
CA PHE A 337 19.75 -14.87 -1.00
C PHE A 337 20.98 -15.31 -0.20
N PRO A 338 21.74 -14.39 0.42
CA PRO A 338 21.53 -12.94 0.45
C PRO A 338 22.19 -12.16 -0.71
N ASP A 339 22.93 -12.82 -1.60
CA ASP A 339 23.78 -12.14 -2.59
C ASP A 339 23.01 -11.50 -3.77
N MET A 340 21.76 -11.91 -4.00
CA MET A 340 20.85 -11.41 -5.04
C MET A 340 21.40 -11.49 -6.47
N GLN A 341 22.42 -12.32 -6.72
CA GLN A 341 23.14 -12.38 -8.00
C GLN A 341 22.39 -13.15 -9.10
N VAL A 342 21.67 -14.21 -8.72
CA VAL A 342 20.95 -15.07 -9.65
C VAL A 342 19.46 -14.75 -9.52
N ARG A 343 18.79 -14.39 -10.62
CA ARG A 343 17.37 -14.03 -10.61
C ARG A 343 16.59 -14.74 -11.72
N PHE A 344 15.45 -15.31 -11.35
CA PHE A 344 14.56 -16.05 -12.24
C PHE A 344 13.19 -15.37 -12.31
N PRO A 345 12.64 -15.09 -13.51
CA PRO A 345 11.24 -14.74 -13.63
C PRO A 345 10.38 -15.99 -13.34
N VAL A 346 9.44 -15.88 -12.40
CA VAL A 346 8.53 -16.96 -12.01
C VAL A 346 7.20 -16.86 -12.75
N SER A 347 6.63 -15.67 -12.84
CA SER A 347 5.39 -15.44 -13.57
C SER A 347 5.64 -14.84 -14.95
N GLN A 348 4.69 -15.04 -15.86
CA GLN A 348 4.67 -14.43 -17.19
C GLN A 348 3.27 -13.88 -17.49
N GLY A 349 3.21 -12.58 -17.80
CA GLY A 349 1.94 -11.90 -18.09
C GLY A 349 1.15 -11.54 -16.83
N GLY A 350 1.85 -11.19 -15.76
CA GLY A 350 1.33 -10.70 -14.49
C GLY A 350 1.51 -11.70 -13.35
N GLY A 351 2.04 -11.24 -12.23
CA GLY A 351 2.10 -12.01 -10.99
C GLY A 351 2.35 -11.14 -9.76
N THR A 352 1.74 -11.51 -8.64
CA THR A 352 1.86 -10.80 -7.36
C THR A 352 1.75 -11.76 -6.17
N GLU A 353 1.99 -11.23 -4.98
CA GLU A 353 1.78 -11.90 -3.69
C GLU A 353 2.45 -13.27 -3.54
N PRO A 354 3.78 -13.37 -3.75
CA PRO A 354 4.49 -14.61 -3.54
C PRO A 354 4.47 -15.02 -2.06
N ARG A 355 4.32 -16.31 -1.78
CA ARG A 355 4.51 -16.94 -0.45
C ARG A 355 5.09 -18.32 -0.61
N TRP A 356 6.19 -18.60 0.09
CA TRP A 356 6.75 -19.94 0.13
C TRP A 356 5.90 -20.88 0.98
N ALA A 357 5.77 -22.11 0.51
CA ALA A 357 5.36 -23.24 1.34
C ALA A 357 6.33 -23.41 2.51
N HIS A 358 5.83 -23.84 3.67
CA HIS A 358 6.62 -24.14 4.86
C HIS A 358 7.65 -25.24 4.57
N SER A 359 7.31 -26.20 3.70
CA SER A 359 8.23 -27.23 3.22
C SER A 359 9.35 -26.74 2.30
N GLY A 360 9.27 -25.51 1.77
CA GLY A 360 10.20 -24.96 0.77
C GLY A 360 10.11 -25.61 -0.62
N ARG A 361 9.17 -26.54 -0.82
CA ARG A 361 9.01 -27.31 -2.07
C ARG A 361 8.02 -26.69 -3.05
N GLU A 362 7.35 -25.61 -2.67
CA GLU A 362 6.44 -24.88 -3.54
C GLU A 362 6.52 -23.38 -3.26
N LEU A 363 6.35 -22.59 -4.31
CA LEU A 363 6.06 -21.16 -4.23
C LEU A 363 4.63 -20.92 -4.69
N PHE A 364 3.83 -20.28 -3.84
CA PHE A 364 2.49 -19.82 -4.18
C PHE A 364 2.53 -18.37 -4.61
N PHE A 365 1.69 -17.98 -5.56
CA PHE A 365 1.55 -16.60 -6.00
C PHE A 365 0.21 -16.37 -6.69
N LYS A 366 -0.24 -15.13 -6.80
CA LYS A 366 -1.44 -14.77 -7.57
C LYS A 366 -1.05 -14.40 -8.99
N SER A 367 -1.80 -14.90 -9.97
CA SER A 367 -1.66 -14.52 -11.38
C SER A 367 -2.98 -14.71 -12.11
N ARG A 368 -3.36 -13.73 -12.94
CA ARG A 368 -4.56 -13.78 -13.79
C ARG A 368 -5.83 -14.22 -13.05
N GLY A 369 -6.03 -13.67 -11.85
CA GLY A 369 -7.20 -13.96 -11.01
C GLY A 369 -7.21 -15.34 -10.36
N LYS A 370 -6.10 -16.08 -10.37
CA LYS A 370 -5.96 -17.39 -9.73
C LYS A 370 -4.81 -17.43 -8.75
N LEU A 371 -4.93 -18.29 -7.73
CA LEU A 371 -3.78 -18.73 -6.95
C LEU A 371 -3.04 -19.79 -7.77
N MET A 372 -1.73 -19.61 -7.91
CA MET A 372 -0.83 -20.48 -8.63
C MET A 372 0.07 -21.21 -7.64
N SER A 373 0.49 -22.43 -7.98
CA SER A 373 1.48 -23.23 -7.27
C SER A 373 2.61 -23.56 -8.25
N LEU A 374 3.84 -23.22 -7.87
CA LEU A 374 5.06 -23.56 -8.58
C LEU A 374 5.85 -24.57 -7.74
N PRO A 375 5.97 -25.83 -8.16
CA PRO A 375 6.82 -26.78 -7.47
C PRO A 375 8.30 -26.40 -7.64
N VAL A 376 9.08 -26.58 -6.59
CA VAL A 376 10.52 -26.31 -6.55
C VAL A 376 11.22 -27.57 -6.07
N ALA A 377 12.11 -28.12 -6.90
CA ALA A 377 12.86 -29.31 -6.55
C ALA A 377 13.91 -28.99 -5.47
N PRO A 378 14.16 -29.91 -4.52
CA PRO A 378 15.24 -29.75 -3.56
C PRO A 378 16.59 -29.80 -4.28
N GLY A 379 17.55 -29.01 -3.83
CA GLY A 379 18.89 -28.99 -4.42
C GLY A 379 19.69 -27.76 -4.03
N ALA A 380 20.89 -27.64 -4.61
CA ALA A 380 21.76 -26.48 -4.44
C ALA A 380 21.33 -25.27 -5.29
N GLY A 381 20.71 -25.50 -6.44
CA GLY A 381 20.19 -24.46 -7.33
C GLY A 381 18.67 -24.32 -7.26
N PHE A 382 18.15 -23.21 -7.79
CA PHE A 382 16.72 -23.01 -7.97
C PHE A 382 16.24 -23.79 -9.19
N ALA A 383 15.42 -24.81 -8.97
CA ALA A 383 14.90 -25.69 -10.00
C ALA A 383 13.36 -25.68 -9.98
N PRO A 384 12.73 -24.67 -10.58
CA PRO A 384 11.27 -24.58 -10.66
C PRO A 384 10.73 -25.57 -11.70
N GLY A 385 9.61 -26.23 -11.37
CA GLY A 385 8.81 -26.98 -12.33
C GLY A 385 7.81 -26.07 -13.05
N ASN A 386 6.71 -26.65 -13.52
CA ASN A 386 5.66 -25.88 -14.20
C ASN A 386 4.64 -25.33 -13.20
N ALA A 387 4.34 -24.03 -13.29
CA ALA A 387 3.28 -23.41 -12.50
C ALA A 387 1.90 -23.97 -12.89
N ARG A 388 1.08 -24.27 -11.89
CA ARG A 388 -0.31 -24.75 -12.07
C ARG A 388 -1.28 -23.87 -11.30
N ALA A 389 -2.45 -23.64 -11.89
CA ALA A 389 -3.54 -22.95 -11.20
C ALA A 389 -4.17 -23.88 -10.15
N LEU A 390 -4.48 -23.33 -8.97
CA LEU A 390 -5.21 -24.02 -7.91
C LEU A 390 -6.70 -23.64 -7.94
N PHE A 391 -7.02 -22.37 -7.71
CA PHE A 391 -8.41 -21.87 -7.68
C PHE A 391 -8.49 -20.37 -7.97
N SER A 392 -9.71 -19.86 -8.17
CA SER A 392 -9.96 -18.43 -8.41
C SER A 392 -9.78 -17.62 -7.13
N VAL A 393 -9.04 -16.51 -7.22
CA VAL A 393 -8.85 -15.55 -6.10
C VAL A 393 -9.70 -14.30 -6.22
N THR A 394 -10.60 -14.22 -7.21
CA THR A 394 -11.49 -13.06 -7.43
C THR A 394 -12.28 -12.61 -6.18
N PRO A 395 -12.83 -13.50 -5.32
CA PRO A 395 -13.59 -13.05 -4.15
C PRO A 395 -12.71 -12.65 -2.95
N TYR A 396 -11.39 -12.74 -3.10
CA TYR A 396 -10.42 -12.52 -2.01
C TYR A 396 -9.64 -11.23 -2.20
N ALA A 397 -9.25 -10.60 -1.09
CA ALA A 397 -8.51 -9.35 -1.11
C ALA A 397 -7.16 -9.51 -1.82
N ASN A 398 -6.72 -8.42 -2.44
CA ASN A 398 -5.40 -8.30 -3.06
C ASN A 398 -4.75 -6.96 -2.70
N ALA A 399 -3.42 -6.92 -2.69
CA ALA A 399 -2.69 -5.69 -2.49
C ALA A 399 -1.36 -5.70 -3.27
N VAL A 400 -0.80 -4.52 -3.51
CA VAL A 400 0.48 -4.35 -4.23
C VAL A 400 1.70 -4.36 -3.31
N ASN A 401 1.48 -4.28 -2.00
CA ASN A 401 2.49 -3.90 -1.02
C ASN A 401 2.92 -5.04 -0.07
N ARG A 402 2.03 -6.01 0.23
CA ARG A 402 2.30 -7.28 0.93
C ARG A 402 1.20 -8.30 0.64
N PRO A 403 1.46 -9.63 0.65
CA PRO A 403 0.44 -10.66 0.42
C PRO A 403 -0.80 -10.54 1.34
N GLN A 404 -1.98 -10.78 0.78
CA GLN A 404 -3.28 -10.77 1.49
C GLN A 404 -3.75 -12.18 1.89
N TYR A 405 -2.82 -13.12 1.94
CA TYR A 405 -3.02 -14.49 2.38
C TYR A 405 -1.75 -15.05 3.03
N ASP A 406 -1.91 -16.15 3.76
CA ASP A 406 -0.80 -16.95 4.27
C ASP A 406 -1.11 -18.45 4.11
N VAL A 407 -0.07 -19.28 4.19
CA VAL A 407 -0.13 -20.73 3.98
C VAL A 407 -0.13 -21.44 5.34
N SER A 408 -0.98 -22.44 5.52
CA SER A 408 -0.97 -23.28 6.72
C SER A 408 0.34 -24.07 6.87
N PRO A 409 0.76 -24.42 8.10
CA PRO A 409 2.01 -25.16 8.33
C PRO A 409 2.13 -26.51 7.61
N ASP A 410 0.99 -27.11 7.24
CA ASP A 410 0.92 -28.36 6.48
C ASP A 410 0.93 -28.17 4.95
N ASP A 411 1.00 -26.93 4.45
CA ASP A 411 0.95 -26.55 3.04
C ASP A 411 -0.33 -26.98 2.28
N ARG A 412 -1.42 -27.28 3.02
CA ARG A 412 -2.69 -27.76 2.46
C ARG A 412 -3.80 -26.72 2.38
N ARG A 413 -3.70 -25.62 3.13
CA ARG A 413 -4.73 -24.59 3.18
C ARG A 413 -4.10 -23.21 3.18
N PHE A 414 -4.93 -22.24 2.86
CA PHE A 414 -4.57 -20.84 2.83
C PHE A 414 -5.52 -20.08 3.74
N VAL A 415 -5.00 -19.19 4.58
CA VAL A 415 -5.86 -18.17 5.18
C VAL A 415 -5.99 -17.01 4.20
N MET A 416 -7.22 -16.64 3.86
CA MET A 416 -7.52 -15.57 2.91
C MET A 416 -8.55 -14.61 3.48
N ILE A 417 -8.50 -13.35 3.05
CA ILE A 417 -9.50 -12.34 3.40
C ILE A 417 -10.59 -12.34 2.34
N ARG A 418 -11.79 -12.79 2.69
CA ARG A 418 -12.99 -12.74 1.83
C ARG A 418 -13.56 -11.33 1.84
N ILE A 419 -13.68 -10.72 0.66
CA ILE A 419 -14.34 -9.43 0.50
C ILE A 419 -15.86 -9.64 0.41
N PRO A 420 -16.69 -8.82 1.09
CA PRO A 420 -18.14 -8.86 0.94
C PRO A 420 -18.57 -8.61 -0.51
N GLU A 421 -19.55 -9.37 -1.01
CA GLU A 421 -20.00 -9.23 -2.40
C GLU A 421 -20.53 -7.82 -2.72
N ASP A 422 -21.20 -7.19 -1.76
CA ASP A 422 -21.69 -5.81 -1.90
C ASP A 422 -20.56 -4.78 -1.88
N ALA A 423 -19.46 -5.05 -1.16
CA ALA A 423 -18.28 -4.17 -1.14
C ALA A 423 -17.54 -4.17 -2.49
N ALA A 424 -17.64 -5.25 -3.26
CA ALA A 424 -17.02 -5.37 -4.58
C ALA A 424 -17.79 -4.64 -5.70
N ARG A 425 -19.01 -4.14 -5.43
CA ARG A 425 -19.83 -3.40 -6.40
C ARG A 425 -19.47 -1.92 -6.39
N GLN A 426 -18.41 -1.58 -7.12
CA GLN A 426 -18.13 -0.19 -7.48
C GLN A 426 -18.82 0.16 -8.80
N GLU A 427 -19.52 1.29 -8.82
CA GLU A 427 -20.16 1.81 -10.02
C GLU A 427 -19.36 2.98 -10.55
N ILE A 428 -19.04 2.98 -11.84
CA ILE A 428 -18.45 4.13 -12.51
C ILE A 428 -19.60 4.97 -13.07
N VAL A 429 -19.66 6.24 -12.67
CA VAL A 429 -20.69 7.19 -13.07
C VAL A 429 -20.05 8.31 -13.89
N LEU A 430 -20.60 8.55 -15.08
CA LEU A 430 -20.25 9.67 -15.95
C LEU A 430 -21.37 10.72 -15.90
N VAL A 431 -21.03 11.97 -15.65
CA VAL A 431 -21.96 13.10 -15.63
C VAL A 431 -21.47 14.19 -16.57
N GLU A 432 -22.12 14.33 -17.71
CA GLU A 432 -21.69 15.26 -18.78
C GLU A 432 -21.81 16.73 -18.38
N ASN A 433 -22.82 17.09 -17.58
CA ASN A 433 -23.15 18.47 -17.19
C ASN A 433 -22.98 18.74 -15.68
N PHE A 434 -21.93 18.16 -15.08
CA PHE A 434 -21.74 18.18 -13.62
C PHE A 434 -21.71 19.59 -13.02
N LEU A 435 -21.18 20.59 -13.73
CA LEU A 435 -21.12 21.98 -13.23
C LEU A 435 -22.50 22.61 -13.04
N ALA A 436 -23.50 22.23 -13.83
CA ALA A 436 -24.87 22.71 -13.65
C ALA A 436 -25.48 22.15 -12.35
N ASP A 437 -25.27 20.86 -12.08
CA ASP A 437 -25.71 20.20 -10.86
C ASP A 437 -25.01 20.78 -9.63
N LEU A 438 -23.70 21.04 -9.74
CA LEU A 438 -22.92 21.70 -8.70
C LEU A 438 -23.50 23.07 -8.36
N ALA A 439 -23.80 23.90 -9.37
CA ALA A 439 -24.34 25.24 -9.19
C ALA A 439 -25.69 25.23 -8.44
N GLN A 440 -26.51 24.21 -8.61
CA GLN A 440 -27.76 24.06 -7.85
C GLN A 440 -27.51 23.70 -6.38
N LYS A 441 -26.50 22.86 -6.10
CA LYS A 441 -26.19 22.38 -4.75
C LYS A 441 -25.54 23.44 -3.87
N VAL A 442 -24.63 24.25 -4.43
CA VAL A 442 -23.88 25.28 -3.68
C VAL A 442 -24.67 26.57 -3.43
N ARG A 443 -25.85 26.73 -4.03
CA ARG A 443 -26.77 27.87 -3.80
C ARG A 443 -27.71 27.65 -2.60
N ARG A 444 -27.83 26.42 -2.11
CA ARG A 444 -28.58 26.06 -0.91
C ARG A 444 -27.66 26.18 0.30
#